data_AF-A0A7S0INN5-F1
#
_entry.id   AF-A0A7S0INN5-F1
#
_cell.length_a   1.000
_cell.length_b   1.000
_cell.length_c   1.000
_cell.angle_alpha   90.00
_cell.angle_beta   90.00
_cell.angle_gamma   90.00
#
_symmetry.space_group_name_H-M   'P 1'
#
loop_
_entity.id
_entity.type
_entity.pdbx_description
1 polymer ?
#
loop_
_entity_poly.entity_id
_entity_poly.type
_entity_poly.pdbx_seq_one_letter_code
_entity_poly.pdbx_strand_id
1 'polypeptide(L)'
;DRCPAACRSWSSSALAASPAPSEMDNSKTAAFVQKEWNENVLPSLMDFVRIPNVSPAFDEAWDTNGLQMQAFELVTKWAEAQQLENCKVELVKEAGRTPLLILEVDAHESERACMLYAHIDKQPPMGVWMEGLGPYEPAVKE
;
A
#
# COMPACT_ATOMS: atom_id res chain seq x y z
N ASP A 1 32.20 4.22 -57.17
CA ASP A 1 32.21 3.09 -56.22
C ASP A 1 30.93 3.03 -55.40
N ARG A 2 30.47 1.80 -55.15
CA ARG A 2 29.09 1.41 -54.83
C ARG A 2 28.67 1.76 -53.39
N CYS A 3 27.57 2.48 -53.23
CA CYS A 3 26.75 2.47 -52.00
C CYS A 3 25.63 1.42 -52.19
N PRO A 4 25.43 0.44 -51.30
CA PRO A 4 24.41 -0.58 -51.50
C PRO A 4 23.03 -0.03 -51.14
N ALA A 5 22.11 -0.11 -52.11
CA ALA A 5 20.68 0.01 -51.88
C ALA A 5 20.17 -1.22 -51.12
N ALA A 6 19.64 -1.01 -49.91
CA ALA A 6 18.79 -1.98 -49.24
C ALA A 6 17.59 -1.24 -48.62
N CYS A 7 16.54 -1.14 -49.44
CA CYS A 7 15.17 -0.93 -48.98
C CYS A 7 14.81 -1.95 -47.90
N ARG A 8 14.38 -1.49 -46.72
CA ARG A 8 13.21 -2.08 -46.06
C ARG A 8 12.33 -0.93 -45.57
N SER A 9 11.16 -0.86 -46.21
CA SER A 9 10.02 -0.03 -45.87
C SER A 9 9.72 -0.09 -44.37
N TRP A 10 9.92 1.02 -43.67
CA TRP A 10 9.21 1.24 -42.42
C TRP A 10 7.82 1.69 -42.84
N SER A 11 6.89 0.73 -42.91
CA SER A 11 5.47 1.06 -42.90
C SER A 11 5.24 1.85 -41.61
N SER A 12 4.88 3.12 -41.74
CA SER A 12 4.13 3.81 -40.69
C SER A 12 2.81 3.06 -40.54
N SER A 13 2.84 1.92 -39.84
CA SER A 13 1.67 1.48 -39.11
C SER A 13 1.40 2.62 -38.15
N ALA A 14 0.35 3.39 -38.44
CA ALA A 14 -0.21 4.32 -37.48
C ALA A 14 -0.35 3.54 -36.18
N LEU A 15 0.46 3.90 -35.18
CA LEU A 15 0.13 3.59 -33.80
C LEU A 15 -1.28 4.15 -33.64
N ALA A 16 -2.27 3.27 -33.60
CA ALA A 16 -3.61 3.66 -33.21
C ALA A 16 -3.43 4.43 -31.90
N ALA A 17 -3.85 5.68 -31.88
CA ALA A 17 -3.87 6.44 -30.64
C ALA A 17 -4.60 5.56 -29.61
N SER A 18 -3.94 5.28 -28.48
CA SER A 18 -4.62 4.63 -27.36
C SER A 18 -5.93 5.37 -27.10
N PRO A 19 -7.05 4.66 -26.89
CA PRO A 19 -8.30 5.31 -26.56
C PRO A 19 -8.06 6.24 -25.38
N ALA A 20 -8.63 7.45 -25.44
CA ALA A 20 -8.55 8.38 -24.32
C ALA A 20 -8.97 7.63 -23.03
N PRO A 21 -8.23 7.78 -21.92
CA PRO A 21 -8.52 7.05 -20.69
C PRO A 21 -10.00 7.22 -20.37
N SER A 22 -10.71 6.09 -20.24
CA SER A 22 -12.14 6.11 -19.93
C SER A 22 -12.34 6.95 -18.67
N GLU A 23 -13.15 8.00 -18.76
CA GLU A 23 -13.44 8.87 -17.63
C GLU A 23 -13.95 8.03 -16.45
N MET A 24 -13.30 8.19 -15.29
CA MET A 24 -13.63 7.43 -14.09
C MET A 24 -15.05 7.77 -13.61
N ASP A 25 -15.87 6.75 -13.37
CA ASP A 25 -17.23 6.92 -12.84
C ASP A 25 -17.18 7.17 -11.33
N ASN A 26 -17.19 8.44 -10.93
CA ASN A 26 -17.05 8.85 -9.53
C ASN A 26 -18.10 8.21 -8.61
N SER A 27 -19.34 8.00 -9.08
CA SER A 27 -20.40 7.41 -8.27
C SER A 27 -20.13 5.93 -7.98
N LYS A 28 -19.68 5.18 -9.01
CA LYS A 28 -19.28 3.78 -8.83
C LYS A 28 -18.04 3.65 -7.97
N THR A 29 -17.04 4.52 -8.16
CA THR A 29 -15.83 4.52 -7.34
C THR A 29 -16.16 4.77 -5.87
N ALA A 30 -17.02 5.76 -5.57
CA ALA A 30 -17.43 6.03 -4.19
C ALA A 30 -18.17 4.84 -3.56
N ALA A 31 -19.09 4.21 -4.29
CA ALA A 31 -19.82 3.03 -3.81
C ALA A 31 -18.88 1.84 -3.56
N PHE A 32 -17.91 1.62 -4.44
CA PHE A 32 -16.89 0.59 -4.28
C PHE A 32 -16.03 0.85 -3.03
N VAL A 33 -15.47 2.06 -2.89
CA VAL A 33 -14.63 2.43 -1.74
C VAL A 33 -15.41 2.30 -0.43
N GLN A 34 -16.68 2.70 -0.39
CA GLN A 34 -17.50 2.57 0.82
C GLN A 34 -17.70 1.11 1.21
N LYS A 35 -17.91 0.23 0.23
CA LYS A 35 -18.04 -1.21 0.45
C LYS A 35 -16.73 -1.80 0.97
N GLU A 36 -15.61 -1.54 0.26
CA GLU A 36 -14.27 -2.00 0.64
C GLU A 36 -13.86 -1.50 2.03
N TRP A 37 -14.21 -0.27 2.37
CA TRP A 37 -13.95 0.29 3.69
C TRP A 37 -14.61 -0.54 4.79
N ASN A 38 -15.90 -0.83 4.64
CA ASN A 38 -16.68 -1.54 5.65
C ASN A 38 -16.33 -3.03 5.73
N GLU A 39 -16.14 -3.68 4.58
CA GLU A 39 -15.95 -5.13 4.50
C GLU A 39 -14.50 -5.55 4.73
N ASN A 40 -13.52 -4.74 4.31
CA ASN A 40 -12.10 -5.15 4.26
C ASN A 40 -11.17 -4.23 5.07
N VAL A 41 -11.23 -2.91 4.89
CA VAL A 41 -10.29 -1.98 5.54
C VAL A 41 -10.55 -1.90 7.04
N LEU A 42 -11.80 -1.67 7.45
CA LEU A 42 -12.15 -1.46 8.85
C LEU A 42 -11.80 -2.67 9.74
N PRO A 43 -12.18 -3.92 9.40
CA PRO A 43 -11.78 -5.08 10.20
C PRO A 43 -10.25 -5.22 10.33
N SER A 44 -9.53 -5.03 9.23
CA SER A 44 -8.06 -5.14 9.20
C SER A 44 -7.39 -4.03 10.01
N LEU A 45 -7.95 -2.82 9.99
CA LEU A 45 -7.48 -1.70 10.80
C LEU A 45 -7.71 -1.96 12.29
N MET A 46 -8.84 -2.58 12.66
CA MET A 46 -9.09 -3.01 14.03
C MET A 46 -8.05 -4.04 14.49
N ASP A 47 -7.71 -5.03 13.66
CA ASP A 47 -6.67 -6.00 13.97
C ASP A 47 -5.29 -5.34 14.07
N PHE A 48 -4.98 -4.39 13.19
CA PHE A 48 -3.77 -3.60 13.28
C PHE A 48 -3.71 -2.78 14.58
N VAL A 49 -4.80 -2.14 15.02
CA VAL A 49 -4.85 -1.37 16.28
C VAL A 49 -4.45 -2.21 17.48
N ARG A 50 -4.86 -3.49 17.52
CA ARG A 50 -4.55 -4.43 18.61
C ARG A 50 -3.06 -4.74 18.78
N ILE A 51 -2.23 -4.48 17.78
CA ILE A 51 -0.79 -4.76 17.84
C ILE A 51 -0.06 -3.61 18.54
N PRO A 52 0.60 -3.79 19.70
CA PRO A 52 1.27 -2.70 20.41
C PRO A 52 2.65 -2.34 19.84
N ASN A 53 2.77 -2.13 18.51
CA ASN A 53 4.04 -1.87 17.82
C ASN A 53 4.52 -0.42 17.96
N VAL A 54 4.92 -0.04 19.17
CA VAL A 54 5.44 1.32 19.42
C VAL A 54 6.78 1.56 18.71
N SER A 55 7.05 2.81 18.36
CA SER A 55 8.27 3.21 17.65
C SER A 55 9.54 2.86 18.46
N PRO A 56 10.69 2.63 17.80
CA PRO A 56 11.98 2.36 18.46
C PRO A 56 12.39 3.37 19.54
N ALA A 57 11.93 4.62 19.41
CA ALA A 57 12.18 5.68 20.38
C ALA A 57 11.52 5.43 21.76
N PHE A 58 10.56 4.50 21.85
CA PHE A 58 9.77 4.23 23.06
C PHE A 58 9.88 2.80 23.57
N ASP A 59 10.57 1.93 22.85
CA ASP A 59 10.77 0.53 23.25
C ASP A 59 12.16 0.06 22.82
N GLU A 60 13.05 -0.15 23.78
CA GLU A 60 14.40 -0.65 23.52
C GLU A 60 14.40 -2.08 22.94
N ALA A 61 13.33 -2.85 23.19
CA ALA A 61 13.16 -4.21 22.72
C ALA A 61 12.44 -4.30 21.35
N TRP A 62 12.19 -3.17 20.67
CA TRP A 62 11.39 -3.09 19.43
C TRP A 62 11.77 -4.12 18.35
N ASP A 63 13.05 -4.47 18.22
CA ASP A 63 13.56 -5.41 17.21
C ASP A 63 13.40 -6.88 17.63
N THR A 64 13.30 -7.13 18.94
CA THR A 64 13.28 -8.48 19.53
C THR A 64 11.91 -8.92 20.02
N ASN A 65 11.01 -7.98 20.31
CA ASN A 65 9.66 -8.26 20.80
C ASN A 65 8.70 -8.80 19.72
N GLY A 66 9.07 -8.71 18.44
CA GLY A 66 8.29 -9.19 17.29
C GLY A 66 7.09 -8.32 16.89
N LEU A 67 6.77 -7.25 17.62
CA LEU A 67 5.55 -6.45 17.42
C LEU A 67 5.58 -5.64 16.12
N GLN A 68 6.73 -5.05 15.77
CA GLN A 68 6.89 -4.38 14.48
C GLN A 68 6.68 -5.37 13.32
N MET A 69 7.31 -6.55 13.38
CA MET A 69 7.12 -7.57 12.35
C MET A 69 5.67 -8.04 12.26
N GLN A 70 4.99 -8.25 13.38
CA GLN A 70 3.58 -8.64 13.39
C GLN A 70 2.70 -7.60 12.67
N ALA A 71 2.95 -6.30 12.90
CA ALA A 71 2.23 -5.23 12.23
C ALA A 71 2.52 -5.20 10.71
N PHE A 72 3.78 -5.28 10.32
CA PHE A 72 4.18 -5.31 8.91
C PHE A 72 3.64 -6.54 8.18
N GLU A 73 3.67 -7.72 8.79
CA GLU A 73 3.10 -8.95 8.20
C GLU A 73 1.59 -8.85 8.02
N LEU A 74 0.87 -8.25 8.97
CA LEU A 74 -0.57 -8.02 8.85
C LEU A 74 -0.88 -7.12 7.65
N VAL A 75 -0.20 -5.97 7.55
CA VAL A 75 -0.41 -5.02 6.45
C VAL A 75 0.04 -5.61 5.11
N THR A 76 1.13 -6.38 5.08
CA THR A 76 1.61 -7.06 3.87
C THR A 76 0.58 -8.06 3.37
N LYS A 77 0.04 -8.93 4.24
CA LYS A 77 -1.01 -9.89 3.87
C LYS A 77 -2.28 -9.19 3.38
N TRP A 78 -2.65 -8.08 4.01
CA TRP A 78 -3.80 -7.28 3.57
C TRP A 78 -3.57 -6.70 2.17
N ALA A 79 -2.38 -6.13 1.92
CA ALA A 79 -1.99 -5.58 0.63
C ALA A 79 -1.97 -6.64 -0.49
N GLU A 80 -1.38 -7.80 -0.23
CA GLU A 80 -1.36 -8.93 -1.19
C GLU A 80 -2.77 -9.43 -1.51
N ALA A 81 -3.68 -9.44 -0.53
CA ALA A 81 -5.06 -9.87 -0.71
C ALA A 81 -5.87 -8.93 -1.61
N GLN A 82 -5.42 -7.68 -1.83
CA GLN A 82 -6.09 -6.76 -2.76
C GLN A 82 -5.92 -7.16 -4.23
N GLN A 83 -4.94 -8.02 -4.53
CA GLN A 83 -4.69 -8.55 -5.88
C GLN A 83 -4.63 -7.44 -6.96
N LEU A 84 -3.98 -6.32 -6.63
CA LEU A 84 -3.84 -5.19 -7.54
C LEU A 84 -3.07 -5.62 -8.80
N GLU A 85 -3.62 -5.30 -9.97
CA GLU A 85 -2.95 -5.55 -11.24
C GLU A 85 -1.62 -4.80 -11.28
N ASN A 86 -0.60 -5.46 -11.85
CA ASN A 86 0.76 -4.93 -11.97
C ASN A 86 1.40 -4.47 -10.64
N CYS A 87 0.94 -4.98 -9.50
CA CYS A 87 1.49 -4.64 -8.20
C CYS A 87 2.53 -5.66 -7.73
N LYS A 88 3.73 -5.16 -7.40
CA LYS A 88 4.75 -5.90 -6.66
C LYS A 88 4.70 -5.47 -5.19
N VAL A 89 4.50 -6.42 -4.29
CA VAL A 89 4.56 -6.22 -2.85
C VAL A 89 5.87 -6.77 -2.32
N GLU A 90 6.67 -5.94 -1.64
CA GLU A 90 7.97 -6.32 -1.09
C GLU A 90 8.14 -5.82 0.34
N LEU A 91 8.31 -6.76 1.28
CA LEU A 91 8.68 -6.46 2.67
C LEU A 91 10.20 -6.59 2.82
N VAL A 92 10.89 -5.46 2.95
CA VAL A 92 12.34 -5.38 3.12
C VAL A 92 12.68 -5.36 4.62
N LYS A 93 13.64 -6.19 5.01
CA LYS A 93 14.18 -6.24 6.38
C LYS A 93 15.70 -6.18 6.37
N GLU A 94 16.27 -5.31 7.18
CA GLU A 94 17.71 -5.19 7.42
C GLU A 94 17.99 -5.19 8.92
N ALA A 95 19.10 -5.81 9.34
CA ALA A 95 19.46 -5.87 10.76
C ALA A 95 19.64 -4.46 11.35
N GLY A 96 19.03 -4.21 12.52
CA GLY A 96 19.10 -2.92 13.19
C GLY A 96 18.28 -1.81 12.54
N ARG A 97 17.40 -2.12 11.57
CA ARG A 97 16.44 -1.18 10.98
C ARG A 97 15.01 -1.67 11.12
N THR A 98 14.07 -0.75 11.27
CA THR A 98 12.64 -1.07 11.17
C THR A 98 12.33 -1.60 9.77
N PRO A 99 11.37 -2.52 9.62
CA PRO A 99 10.98 -3.03 8.31
C PRO A 99 10.47 -1.91 7.40
N LEU A 100 10.49 -2.16 6.09
CA LEU A 100 9.93 -1.28 5.07
C LEU A 100 9.07 -2.10 4.12
N LEU A 101 7.80 -1.71 3.97
CA LEU A 101 6.89 -2.31 3.00
C LEU A 101 6.79 -1.41 1.77
N ILE A 102 7.07 -1.98 0.60
CA ILE A 102 7.03 -1.29 -0.69
C ILE A 102 5.94 -1.95 -1.53
N LEU A 103 5.03 -1.12 -2.05
CA LEU A 103 4.08 -1.51 -3.09
C LEU A 103 4.43 -0.69 -4.33
N GLU A 104 4.84 -1.39 -5.39
CA GLU A 104 5.16 -0.78 -6.69
C GLU A 104 4.11 -1.23 -7.69
N VAL A 105 3.37 -0.28 -8.27
CA VAL A 105 2.30 -0.55 -9.23
C VAL A 105 2.70 0.04 -10.58
N ASP A 106 2.96 -0.81 -11.58
CA ASP A 106 3.31 -0.32 -12.91
C ASP A 106 2.09 0.31 -13.59
N ALA A 107 2.30 1.51 -14.14
CA ALA A 107 1.27 2.21 -14.89
C ALA A 107 0.97 1.49 -16.22
N HIS A 108 -0.31 1.40 -16.58
CA HIS A 108 -0.71 0.78 -17.85
C HIS A 108 -0.32 1.64 -19.06
N GLU A 109 -0.62 2.95 -19.03
CA GLU A 109 -0.48 3.85 -20.19
C GLU A 109 0.14 5.22 -19.85
N SER A 110 0.93 5.31 -18.77
CA SER A 110 1.50 6.58 -18.29
C SER A 110 2.96 6.43 -17.90
N GLU A 111 3.79 7.42 -18.24
CA GLU A 111 5.18 7.53 -17.76
C GLU A 111 5.28 8.36 -16.46
N ARG A 112 4.16 8.89 -15.95
CA ARG A 112 4.14 9.65 -14.69
C ARG A 112 4.12 8.71 -13.50
N ALA A 113 4.96 9.02 -12.52
CA ALA A 113 4.97 8.36 -11.22
C ALA A 113 4.41 9.28 -10.13
N CYS A 114 3.76 8.68 -9.13
CA CYS A 114 3.44 9.31 -7.86
C CYS A 114 3.92 8.42 -6.71
N MET A 115 4.18 9.02 -5.55
CA MET A 115 4.59 8.28 -4.35
C MET A 115 3.61 8.58 -3.22
N LEU A 116 3.09 7.52 -2.63
CA LEU A 116 2.31 7.56 -1.40
C LEU A 116 3.21 7.08 -0.26
N TYR A 117 3.21 7.81 0.85
CA TYR A 117 4.00 7.48 2.02
C TYR A 117 3.09 7.40 3.24
N ALA A 118 3.31 6.35 4.04
CA ALA A 118 2.68 6.16 5.34
C ALA A 118 3.70 5.54 6.29
N HIS A 119 3.43 5.65 7.59
CA HIS A 119 4.13 4.93 8.64
C HIS A 119 3.11 4.15 9.47
N ILE A 120 3.54 3.04 10.08
CA ILE A 120 2.64 2.14 10.81
C ILE A 120 3.12 1.84 12.23
N ASP A 121 4.20 2.45 12.68
CA ASP A 121 4.63 2.44 14.08
C ASP A 121 3.80 3.41 14.92
N LYS A 122 3.70 3.13 16.23
CA LYS A 122 2.80 3.84 17.14
C LYS A 122 3.55 4.64 18.20
N GLN A 123 2.93 5.73 18.64
CA GLN A 123 3.29 6.35 19.91
C GLN A 123 2.87 5.43 21.07
N PRO A 124 3.52 5.52 22.24
CA PRO A 124 3.05 4.84 23.44
C PRO A 124 1.66 5.37 23.85
N PRO A 125 0.87 4.59 24.60
CA PRO A 125 -0.39 5.07 25.15
C PRO A 125 -0.19 6.34 25.99
N MET A 126 -0.98 7.37 25.73
CA MET A 126 -0.90 8.65 26.43
C MET A 126 -2.14 8.88 27.30
N GLY A 127 -1.92 9.37 28.52
CA GLY A 127 -2.98 9.83 29.40
C GLY A 127 -3.97 8.74 29.85
N VAL A 128 -5.17 9.18 30.21
CA VAL A 128 -6.26 8.32 30.68
C VAL A 128 -7.28 8.16 29.55
N TRP A 129 -7.68 6.91 29.29
CA TRP A 129 -8.69 6.59 28.29
C TRP A 129 -10.09 6.61 28.91
N MET A 130 -11.11 6.90 28.10
CA MET A 130 -12.50 6.82 28.55
C MET A 130 -12.87 5.39 28.96
N GLU A 131 -13.85 5.25 29.85
CA GLU A 131 -14.35 3.94 30.27
C GLU A 131 -14.76 3.09 29.06
N GLY A 132 -14.28 1.84 29.05
CA GLY A 132 -14.51 0.90 27.96
C GLY A 132 -13.65 1.11 26.71
N LEU A 133 -12.71 2.06 26.70
CA LEU A 133 -11.73 2.25 25.61
C LEU A 133 -10.30 1.97 26.08
N GLY A 134 -9.45 1.58 25.15
CA GLY A 134 -8.03 1.35 25.39
C GLY A 134 -7.18 1.57 24.14
N PRO A 135 -5.85 1.76 24.31
CA PRO A 135 -4.93 2.06 23.21
C PRO A 135 -4.82 0.95 22.16
N TYR A 136 -5.15 -0.29 22.56
CA TYR A 136 -5.09 -1.48 21.71
C TYR A 136 -6.46 -2.18 21.61
N GLU A 137 -7.52 -1.50 22.06
CA GLU A 137 -8.89 -2.00 22.03
C GLU A 137 -9.68 -1.20 20.97
N PRO A 138 -9.77 -1.69 19.73
CA PRO A 138 -10.45 -0.96 18.67
C PRO A 138 -11.95 -0.85 18.98
N ALA A 139 -12.47 0.37 18.91
CA ALA A 139 -13.88 0.66 19.12
C ALA A 139 -14.43 1.49 17.96
N VAL A 140 -15.57 1.06 17.42
CA VAL A 140 -16.35 1.82 16.44
C VAL A 140 -17.57 2.36 17.16
N LYS A 141 -17.79 3.68 17.07
CA LYS A 141 -18.94 4.38 17.63
C LYS A 141 -19.63 5.15 16.50
N GLU A 142 -20.95 5.20 16.54
CA GLU A 142 -21.76 6.05 15.65
C GLU A 142 -21.79 7.51 16.11
#